data_AF-A0AAE9HUG8-F1
#
_entry.id   AF-A0AAE9HUG8-F1
#
_cell.length_a   1.000
_cell.length_b   1.000
_cell.length_c   1.000
_cell.angle_alpha   90.00
_cell.angle_beta   90.00
_cell.angle_gamma   90.00
#
_symmetry.space_group_name_H-M   'P 1'
#
loop_
_entity.id
_entity.type
_entity.pdbx_description
1 polymer ?
#
loop_
_entity_poly.entity_id
_entity_poly.type
_entity_poly.pdbx_seq_one_letter_code
_entity_poly.pdbx_strand_id
1 'polypeptide(L)'
;MITVFTLTRNRTPIGQIHWETKQRGVFPIANSGKIYGDETAVKALNALVERAFSEKWKNILPPNPNLNELSDPLTSPSELFSMFIHGGYDIPPELQQMYDKLCGNIDSGGIDVDF
;
A
#
# COMPACT_ATOMS: atom_id res chain seq x y z
N MET A 1 12.13 4.62 7.07
CA MET A 1 11.24 3.70 7.82
C MET A 1 11.33 2.35 7.16
N ILE A 2 11.47 1.28 7.93
CA ILE A 2 11.44 -0.10 7.42
C ILE A 2 10.22 -0.78 8.04
N THR A 3 9.41 -1.41 7.20
CA THR A 3 8.26 -2.22 7.60
C THR A 3 8.44 -3.63 7.05
N VAL A 4 8.26 -4.63 7.89
CA VAL A 4 8.38 -6.04 7.49
C VAL A 4 6.98 -6.64 7.45
N PHE A 5 6.65 -7.36 6.38
CA PHE A 5 5.35 -8.01 6.22
C PHE A 5 5.44 -9.28 5.39
N THR A 6 4.45 -10.16 5.54
CA THR A 6 4.35 -11.38 4.72
C THR A 6 3.47 -11.13 3.50
N LEU A 7 4.05 -11.25 2.29
CA LEU A 7 3.29 -11.17 1.05
C LEU A 7 2.44 -12.43 0.90
N THR A 8 1.13 -12.24 0.79
CA THR A 8 0.16 -13.34 0.75
C THR A 8 -0.77 -13.14 -0.45
N ARG A 9 -1.15 -14.24 -1.11
CA ARG A 9 -2.12 -14.24 -2.20
C ARG A 9 -3.12 -15.37 -2.01
N ASN A 10 -4.41 -15.04 -1.99
CA ASN A 10 -5.48 -16.00 -1.69
C ASN A 10 -5.20 -16.82 -0.42
N ARG A 11 -4.77 -16.15 0.65
CA ARG A 11 -4.36 -16.73 1.94
C ARG A 11 -3.14 -17.67 1.88
N THR A 12 -2.45 -17.74 0.75
CA THR A 12 -1.21 -18.52 0.61
C THR A 12 -0.01 -17.59 0.79
N PRO A 13 0.86 -17.85 1.79
CA PRO A 13 2.06 -17.04 1.97
C PRO A 13 3.05 -17.30 0.83
N ILE A 14 3.59 -16.21 0.27
CA ILE A 14 4.61 -16.25 -0.78
C ILE A 14 6.00 -16.07 -0.16
N GLY A 15 6.13 -15.16 0.81
CA GLY A 15 7.38 -14.89 1.52
C GLY A 15 7.39 -13.50 2.18
N GLN A 16 8.43 -13.24 2.94
CA GLN A 16 8.63 -12.00 3.68
C GLN A 16 9.21 -10.89 2.78
N ILE A 17 8.64 -9.70 2.93
CA ILE A 17 9.09 -8.45 2.33
C ILE A 17 9.54 -7.51 3.44
N HIS A 18 10.69 -6.88 3.22
CA HIS A 18 11.18 -5.72 3.92
C HIS A 18 10.95 -4.53 3.00
N TRP A 19 10.08 -3.63 3.43
CA TRP A 19 9.71 -2.43 2.69
C TRP A 19 10.32 -1.20 3.36
N GLU A 20 11.26 -0.56 2.66
CA GLU A 20 11.97 0.62 3.13
C GLU A 20 11.54 1.86 2.35
N THR A 21 11.24 2.94 3.08
CA THR A 21 11.00 4.27 2.52
C THR A 21 11.86 5.31 3.22
N LYS A 22 12.27 6.36 2.51
CA LYS A 22 12.97 7.50 3.12
C LYS A 22 12.00 8.63 3.39
N GLN A 23 12.24 9.37 4.46
CA GLN A 23 11.45 10.53 4.86
C GLN A 23 12.35 11.75 5.06
N ARG A 24 11.81 12.93 4.76
CA ARG A 24 12.40 14.24 5.07
C ARG A 24 11.47 14.97 6.03
N GLY A 25 11.79 14.94 7.32
CA GLY A 25 10.85 15.34 8.36
C GLY A 25 9.66 14.38 8.38
N VAL A 26 8.44 14.90 8.26
CA VAL A 26 7.20 14.10 8.23
C VAL A 26 6.79 13.65 6.82
N PHE A 27 7.48 14.11 5.77
CA PHE A 27 7.10 13.83 4.39
C PHE A 27 7.92 12.69 3.78
N PRO A 28 7.30 11.74 3.06
CA PRO A 28 8.04 10.74 2.31
C PRO A 28 8.81 11.39 1.14
N ILE A 29 10.02 10.88 0.87
CA ILE A 29 10.80 11.28 -0.31
C ILE A 29 10.31 10.45 -1.50
N ALA A 30 9.84 11.09 -2.56
CA ALA A 30 9.38 10.42 -3.77
C ALA A 30 10.45 9.49 -4.36
N ASN A 31 10.02 8.35 -4.92
CA ASN A 31 10.84 7.29 -5.50
C ASN A 31 11.90 6.72 -4.55
N SER A 32 11.68 6.83 -3.24
CA SER A 32 12.61 6.29 -2.23
C SER A 32 12.29 4.87 -1.81
N GLY A 33 11.11 4.36 -2.21
CA GLY A 33 10.64 3.01 -1.96
C GLY A 33 11.60 1.93 -2.44
N LYS A 34 11.95 1.03 -1.53
CA LYS A 34 12.76 -0.16 -1.81
C LYS A 34 12.13 -1.37 -1.15
N ILE A 35 12.23 -2.51 -1.83
CA ILE A 35 11.82 -3.80 -1.29
C ILE A 35 12.98 -4.79 -1.36
N TYR A 36 13.11 -5.63 -0.34
CA TYR A 36 14.07 -6.73 -0.27
C TYR A 36 13.52 -7.83 0.66
N GLY A 37 14.22 -8.95 0.81
CA GLY A 37 13.74 -10.10 1.59
C GLY A 37 13.75 -11.39 0.77
N ASP A 38 12.70 -12.21 0.91
CA ASP A 38 12.60 -13.48 0.19
C ASP A 38 12.53 -13.27 -1.32
N GLU A 39 13.41 -13.92 -2.06
CA GLU A 39 13.59 -13.70 -3.51
C GLU A 39 12.29 -13.90 -4.29
N THR A 40 11.52 -14.94 -3.97
CA THR A 40 10.23 -15.23 -4.61
C THR A 40 9.20 -14.13 -4.35
N ALA A 41 9.12 -13.64 -3.10
CA ALA A 41 8.19 -12.58 -2.75
C ALA A 41 8.59 -11.25 -3.41
N VAL A 42 9.88 -10.91 -3.41
CA VAL A 42 10.40 -9.70 -4.05
C VAL A 42 10.14 -9.73 -5.56
N LYS A 43 10.39 -10.86 -6.22
CA LYS A 43 10.06 -11.03 -7.64
C LYS A 43 8.56 -10.89 -7.92
N ALA A 44 7.71 -11.50 -7.10
CA ALA A 44 6.27 -11.41 -7.25
C ALA A 44 5.77 -9.96 -7.08
N LEU A 45 6.31 -9.22 -6.10
CA LEU A 45 5.94 -7.83 -5.85
C LEU A 45 6.46 -6.89 -6.96
N ASN A 46 7.68 -7.08 -7.46
CA ASN A 46 8.19 -6.32 -8.61
C ASN A 46 7.36 -6.57 -9.88
N ALA A 47 7.03 -7.83 -10.17
CA ALA A 47 6.16 -8.17 -11.31
C ALA A 47 4.76 -7.54 -11.17
N LEU A 48 4.25 -7.41 -9.94
CA LEU A 48 3.00 -6.71 -9.67
C LEU A 48 3.11 -5.21 -9.97
N VAL A 49 4.21 -4.56 -9.58
CA VAL A 49 4.48 -3.14 -9.88
C VAL A 49 4.54 -2.91 -11.40
N GLU A 50 5.30 -3.75 -12.12
CA GLU A 50 5.40 -3.69 -13.59
C GLU A 50 4.03 -3.83 -14.25
N ARG A 51 3.23 -4.80 -13.79
CA ARG A 51 1.87 -5.02 -14.27
C ARG A 51 0.97 -3.81 -14.00
N ALA A 52 1.05 -3.22 -12.80
CA ALA A 52 0.24 -2.08 -12.42
C ALA A 52 0.49 -0.85 -13.31
N PHE A 53 1.74 -0.60 -13.67
CA PHE A 53 2.09 0.46 -14.61
C PHE A 53 1.69 0.13 -16.05
N SER A 54 1.91 -1.11 -16.50
CA SER A 54 1.54 -1.54 -17.85
C SER A 54 0.02 -1.45 -18.09
N GLU A 55 -0.78 -1.83 -17.10
CA GLU A 55 -2.24 -1.81 -17.16
C GLU A 55 -2.84 -0.47 -16.69
N LYS A 56 -2.01 0.52 -16.34
CA LYS A 56 -2.45 1.85 -15.87
C LYS A 56 -3.46 1.79 -14.71
N TRP A 57 -3.17 0.94 -13.74
CA TRP A 57 -4.01 0.79 -12.56
C TRP A 57 -4.19 2.12 -11.85
N LYS A 58 -5.37 2.29 -11.27
CA LYS A 58 -5.75 3.53 -10.58
C LYS A 58 -5.57 3.38 -9.08
N ASN A 59 -5.12 4.46 -8.43
CA ASN A 59 -5.12 4.56 -6.98
C ASN A 59 -6.56 4.71 -6.50
N ILE A 60 -7.09 3.67 -5.85
CA ILE A 60 -8.47 3.60 -5.35
C ILE A 60 -8.57 3.99 -3.87
N LEU A 61 -7.44 4.36 -3.25
CA LEU A 61 -7.35 4.73 -1.84
C LEU A 61 -6.70 6.13 -1.65
N PRO A 62 -7.20 6.94 -0.70
CA PRO A 62 -8.53 6.82 -0.11
C PRO A 62 -9.62 6.90 -1.19
N PRO A 63 -10.85 6.39 -0.95
CA PRO A 63 -11.93 6.45 -1.93
C PRO A 63 -12.19 7.91 -2.38
N ASN A 64 -11.94 8.20 -3.64
CA ASN A 64 -12.09 9.53 -4.23
C ASN A 64 -12.75 9.40 -5.61
N PRO A 65 -13.72 10.26 -5.99
CA PRO A 65 -14.26 10.28 -7.35
C PRO A 65 -13.22 10.50 -8.45
N ASN A 66 -12.11 11.19 -8.14
CA ASN A 66 -11.03 11.45 -9.08
C ASN A 66 -9.86 10.50 -8.86
N LEU A 67 -9.88 9.37 -9.58
CA LEU A 67 -8.87 8.33 -9.48
C LEU A 67 -7.68 8.62 -10.43
N ASN A 68 -6.49 8.80 -9.85
CA ASN A 68 -5.24 8.96 -10.61
C ASN A 68 -4.58 7.60 -10.86
N GLU A 69 -3.71 7.52 -11.87
CA GLU A 69 -2.86 6.33 -12.10
C GLU A 69 -1.86 6.16 -10.96
N LEU A 70 -1.48 4.91 -10.68
CA LEU A 70 -0.36 4.64 -9.80
C LEU A 70 0.91 5.24 -10.40
N SER A 71 1.72 5.85 -9.55
CA SER A 71 2.93 6.58 -9.92
C SER A 71 4.15 6.14 -9.11
N ASP A 72 3.97 5.84 -7.83
CA ASP A 72 5.02 5.46 -6.89
C ASP A 72 4.48 4.50 -5.80
N PRO A 73 4.04 3.29 -6.19
CA PRO A 73 3.41 2.33 -5.27
C PRO A 73 4.39 1.75 -4.24
N LEU A 74 5.70 1.92 -4.42
CA LEU A 74 6.70 1.50 -3.44
C LEU A 74 7.03 2.60 -2.43
N THR A 75 6.57 3.84 -2.61
CA THR A 75 6.75 4.89 -1.60
C THR A 75 5.42 5.26 -0.95
N SER A 76 4.34 5.28 -1.73
CA SER A 76 3.00 5.70 -1.28
C SER A 76 2.20 4.51 -0.72
N PRO A 77 1.83 4.53 0.58
CA PRO A 77 0.98 3.49 1.16
C PRO A 77 -0.36 3.30 0.44
N SER A 78 -1.02 4.37 0.01
CA SER A 78 -2.32 4.29 -0.65
C SER A 78 -2.23 3.58 -2.00
N GLU A 79 -1.15 3.85 -2.73
CA GLU A 79 -0.88 3.19 -4.01
C GLU A 79 -0.45 1.74 -3.82
N LEU A 80 0.35 1.43 -2.80
CA LEU A 80 0.72 0.05 -2.44
C LEU A 80 -0.53 -0.80 -2.18
N PHE A 81 -1.46 -0.30 -1.37
CA PHE A 81 -2.69 -1.03 -1.05
C PHE A 81 -3.64 -1.13 -2.25
N SER A 82 -3.76 -0.07 -3.05
CA SER A 82 -4.51 -0.13 -4.30
C SER A 82 -3.95 -1.19 -5.25
N MET A 83 -2.62 -1.29 -5.34
CA MET A 83 -1.93 -2.31 -6.13
C MET A 83 -2.20 -3.73 -5.61
N PHE A 84 -2.22 -3.94 -4.29
CA PHE A 84 -2.59 -5.24 -3.72
C PHE A 84 -4.02 -5.64 -4.08
N ILE A 85 -4.97 -4.71 -3.98
CA ILE A 85 -6.39 -4.96 -4.29
C ILE A 85 -6.56 -5.33 -5.77
N HIS A 86 -5.99 -4.54 -6.70
CA HIS A 86 -6.02 -4.86 -8.14
C HIS A 86 -5.33 -6.19 -8.47
N GLY A 87 -4.22 -6.49 -7.77
CA GLY A 87 -3.45 -7.71 -7.94
C GLY A 87 -4.07 -8.99 -7.35
N GLY A 88 -5.14 -8.85 -6.55
CA GLY A 88 -5.71 -9.95 -5.78
C GLY A 88 -4.78 -10.48 -4.69
N TYR A 89 -3.94 -9.61 -4.13
CA TYR A 89 -3.12 -9.92 -2.95
C TYR A 89 -3.90 -9.57 -1.68
N ASP A 90 -3.65 -10.33 -0.63
CA ASP A 90 -4.22 -10.04 0.68
C ASP A 90 -3.47 -8.84 1.30
N ILE A 91 -4.19 -8.01 2.07
CA ILE A 91 -3.54 -6.97 2.87
C ILE A 91 -2.81 -7.66 4.03
N PRO A 92 -1.48 -7.47 4.18
CA PRO A 92 -0.74 -8.09 5.26
C PRO A 92 -1.24 -7.58 6.63
N PRO A 93 -1.43 -8.45 7.63
CA PRO A 93 -1.85 -8.04 8.98
C PRO A 93 -0.94 -6.97 9.59
N GLU A 94 0.35 -6.99 9.28
CA GLU A 94 1.36 -6.02 9.73
C GLU A 94 1.10 -4.61 9.18
N LEU A 95 0.36 -4.51 8.07
CA LEU A 95 -0.03 -3.26 7.43
C LEU A 95 -1.48 -2.87 7.69
N GLN A 96 -2.26 -3.69 8.42
CA GLN A 96 -3.69 -3.50 8.60
C GLN A 96 -4.03 -2.13 9.20
N GLN A 97 -3.31 -1.69 10.23
CA GLN A 97 -3.56 -0.39 10.85
C GLN A 97 -3.36 0.78 9.86
N MET A 98 -2.39 0.68 8.95
CA MET A 98 -2.12 1.69 7.94
C MET A 98 -3.22 1.69 6.87
N TYR A 99 -3.66 0.49 6.48
CA TYR A 99 -4.78 0.29 5.56
C TYR A 99 -6.10 0.86 6.14
N ASP A 100 -6.43 0.54 7.38
CA ASP A 100 -7.65 1.01 8.05
C ASP A 100 -7.69 2.54 8.13
N LYS A 101 -6.55 3.19 8.43
CA LYS A 101 -6.44 4.66 8.43
C LYS A 101 -6.71 5.29 7.07
N LEU A 102 -6.28 4.63 5.98
CA LEU A 102 -6.52 5.12 4.61
C LEU A 102 -7.95 4.88 4.15
N CYS A 103 -8.58 3.80 4.60
CA CYS A 103 -9.98 3.51 4.34
C CYS A 103 -10.94 4.32 5.23
N GLY A 104 -10.46 4.86 6.37
CA GLY A 104 -11.33 5.14 7.51
C GLY A 104 -11.00 6.33 8.39
N ASN A 105 -10.52 7.46 7.85
CA ASN A 105 -10.92 8.77 8.39
C ASN A 105 -12.19 9.26 7.69
N ILE A 106 -13.27 8.49 7.84
CA ILE A 106 -14.52 9.08 8.31
C ILE A 106 -14.31 9.21 9.80
N ASP A 107 -13.61 10.26 10.22
CA ASP A 107 -13.75 10.73 11.58
C ASP A 107 -15.25 11.04 11.69
N SER A 108 -15.94 10.16 12.39
CA SER A 108 -17.20 10.48 13.02
C SER A 108 -16.85 11.53 14.06
N GLY A 109 -16.54 12.75 13.60
CA GLY A 109 -16.51 13.93 14.41
C GLY A 109 -17.90 13.99 15.00
N GLY A 110 -18.01 13.51 16.24
CA GLY A 110 -19.20 13.63 17.04
C GLY A 110 -19.60 15.09 16.95
N ILE A 111 -20.70 15.33 16.25
CA ILE A 111 -21.50 16.50 16.51
C ILE A 111 -22.07 16.18 17.89
N ASP A 112 -21.36 16.62 18.94
CA ASP A 112 -21.95 16.83 20.24
C ASP A 112 -23.09 17.84 19.98
N VAL A 113 -24.28 17.30 19.72
CA VAL A 113 -25.52 18.04 19.79
C VAL A 113 -25.83 18.17 21.27
N ASP A 114 -25.35 19.26 21.85
CA ASP A 114 -25.77 19.74 23.17
C ASP A 114 -27.31 19.77 23.22
N PHE A 115 -27.86 19.21 24.30
CA PHE A 115 -29.29 19.05 24.58
C PHE A 115 -30.01 20.37 24.85
#